data_AF-A0A524H1N0-F1
#
_entry.id   AF-A0A524H1N0-F1
#
_cell.length_a   1.000
_cell.length_b   1.000
_cell.length_c   1.000
_cell.angle_alpha   90.00
_cell.angle_beta   90.00
_cell.angle_gamma   90.00
#
_symmetry.space_group_name_H-M   'P 1'
#
loop_
_entity.id
_entity.type
_entity.pdbx_description
1 polymer ?
#
loop_
_entity_poly.entity_id
_entity_poly.type
_entity_poly.pdbx_seq_one_letter_code
_entity_poly.pdbx_strand_id
1 'polypeptide(L)'
;MRFFPLALLLLALGPCLGWANPGAGDQAPGREMAQQATKGAKRWITADHSKHEALKQPFAEGPEVTKACLSCHSEAAAQIHKTIHWTWVDPASPKDKPMGKGALTVNNYCVSIHGNEPRCTSCHAGYGWKDKTFDFTDVTKVDCLVCHEQTGTYKKHPAGAGNPAKEPVVFPGDGKEYLPPEWNKVAQSVGRPNRENCGVCHFYGGGGDMVKHGDLDSSMAKPNKALDVHMGTDGKNFDCTRCHTTAAHQVAGRIYSTPAAKERKTLVQDDLTPRITCESCHTSKPHKEGEKANDHTDKVACQTCHISEFARALPTKMRWDWSTAGKKKDGKPYKEKGPLGTPSYDTQKGNFTWAKNVKPEYFWYNGTIDAVSLKDAIDPTRPVALNWPVGRPEDPNSRIAPFKVHTGKQPYDTVNKTMLVPHLFGPPGSDAYWAKYDWKLAFESGMKKAGLPFSGSFDFVETSYVFPTTHMVAPKDKSVSCNECHTRENGRMTGIKGVYMPGRDGNKVIEFLGWAAVLGSLAGVLLHGLGRVITSRKKEG
;
A
#
# COMPACT_ATOMS: atom_id res chain seq x y z
N MET A 1 -87.03 51.03 -4.86
CA MET A 1 -86.78 50.78 -3.43
C MET A 1 -85.29 50.54 -3.22
N ARG A 2 -84.63 51.46 -2.50
CA ARG A 2 -83.39 51.33 -1.71
C ARG A 2 -82.04 50.89 -2.35
N PHE A 3 -81.15 51.90 -2.43
CA PHE A 3 -79.73 51.97 -2.01
C PHE A 3 -78.58 51.24 -2.77
N PHE A 4 -77.61 52.05 -3.23
CA PHE A 4 -76.14 51.79 -3.36
C PHE A 4 -75.54 51.30 -2.02
N PRO A 5 -74.41 50.55 -1.94
CA PRO A 5 -73.02 51.08 -2.11
C PRO A 5 -71.95 50.07 -2.64
N LEU A 6 -70.86 50.50 -3.31
CA LEU A 6 -69.50 50.85 -2.81
C LEU A 6 -68.53 49.66 -2.58
N ALA A 7 -67.30 49.89 -3.04
CA ALA A 7 -66.11 49.04 -3.12
C ALA A 7 -65.66 48.33 -1.83
N LEU A 8 -64.85 47.25 -2.01
CA LEU A 8 -63.57 47.14 -1.32
C LEU A 8 -62.61 46.14 -2.01
N LEU A 9 -61.38 46.60 -2.25
CA LEU A 9 -60.18 45.81 -2.53
C LEU A 9 -59.95 44.78 -1.41
N LEU A 10 -59.61 43.55 -1.78
CA LEU A 10 -58.92 42.60 -0.90
C LEU A 10 -57.77 41.96 -1.69
N LEU A 11 -56.54 42.33 -1.32
CA LEU A 11 -55.30 41.68 -1.72
C LEU A 11 -55.33 40.22 -1.26
N ALA A 12 -55.32 39.29 -2.20
CA ALA A 12 -54.94 37.90 -1.95
C ALA A 12 -53.45 37.73 -2.30
N LEU A 13 -52.60 37.79 -1.28
CA LEU A 13 -51.23 37.26 -1.32
C LEU A 13 -51.31 35.74 -1.52
N GLY A 14 -51.22 35.30 -2.77
CA GLY A 14 -51.06 33.88 -3.09
C GLY A 14 -49.66 33.41 -2.71
N PRO A 15 -49.52 32.26 -2.02
CA PRO A 15 -48.20 31.72 -1.71
C PRO A 15 -47.49 31.35 -3.03
N CYS A 16 -46.33 31.97 -3.26
CA CYS A 16 -45.37 31.49 -4.25
C CYS A 16 -45.00 30.05 -3.90
N LEU A 17 -45.60 29.09 -4.60
CA LEU A 17 -45.12 27.72 -4.71
C LEU A 17 -43.73 27.79 -5.36
N GLY A 18 -42.70 27.89 -4.51
CA GLY A 18 -41.33 27.70 -4.93
C GLY A 18 -41.21 26.32 -5.57
N TRP A 19 -40.90 26.29 -6.86
CA TRP A 19 -40.52 25.06 -7.55
C TRP A 19 -39.26 24.53 -6.88
N ALA A 20 -39.44 23.49 -6.06
CA ALA A 20 -38.35 22.72 -5.52
C ALA A 20 -37.57 22.12 -6.70
N ASN A 21 -36.30 22.49 -6.78
CA ASN A 21 -35.34 21.95 -7.74
C ASN A 21 -35.22 20.42 -7.49
N PRO A 22 -35.56 19.53 -8.43
CA PRO A 22 -35.62 18.09 -8.19
C PRO A 22 -34.24 17.40 -8.12
N GLY A 23 -33.15 18.14 -7.91
CA GLY A 23 -31.78 17.63 -7.90
C GLY A 23 -31.09 17.54 -6.53
N ALA A 24 -31.77 17.91 -5.43
CA ALA A 24 -31.12 18.17 -4.15
C ALA A 24 -31.32 17.10 -3.06
N GLY A 25 -31.95 15.96 -3.33
CA GLY A 25 -32.23 14.96 -2.28
C GLY A 25 -32.12 13.51 -2.74
N ASP A 26 -30.89 13.01 -2.96
CA ASP A 26 -30.62 11.54 -3.03
C ASP A 26 -29.11 11.17 -3.06
N GLN A 27 -28.20 12.04 -2.57
CA GLN A 27 -26.76 11.72 -2.55
C GLN A 27 -26.36 10.97 -1.27
N ALA A 28 -25.52 9.94 -1.41
CA ALA A 28 -25.02 9.20 -0.26
C ALA A 28 -24.18 10.10 0.66
N PRO A 29 -24.31 10.00 2.01
CA PRO A 29 -23.63 10.90 2.95
C PRO A 29 -22.11 10.98 2.75
N GLY A 30 -21.47 9.84 2.48
CA GLY A 30 -20.02 9.80 2.25
C GLY A 30 -19.58 10.50 0.97
N ARG A 31 -20.48 10.71 0.00
CA ARG A 31 -20.18 11.48 -1.21
C ARG A 31 -20.23 12.98 -0.94
N GLU A 32 -21.25 13.43 -0.21
CA GLU A 32 -21.38 14.83 0.20
C GLU A 32 -20.19 15.26 1.05
N MET A 33 -19.85 14.45 2.06
CA MET A 33 -18.69 14.68 2.92
C MET A 33 -17.38 14.70 2.16
N ALA A 34 -17.18 13.79 1.19
CA ALA A 34 -15.98 13.80 0.38
C ALA A 34 -15.91 15.04 -0.53
N GLN A 35 -17.03 15.50 -1.07
CA GLN A 35 -17.07 16.74 -1.86
C GLN A 35 -16.69 17.95 -0.99
N GLN A 36 -17.21 18.05 0.23
CA GLN A 36 -16.85 19.11 1.17
C GLN A 36 -15.37 19.03 1.57
N ALA A 37 -14.89 17.86 1.99
CA ALA A 37 -13.50 17.63 2.37
C ALA A 37 -12.52 17.95 1.22
N THR A 38 -12.97 17.79 -0.03
CA THR A 38 -12.15 17.99 -1.25
C THR A 38 -12.37 19.32 -1.95
N LYS A 39 -13.25 20.18 -1.43
CA LYS A 39 -13.44 21.56 -1.90
C LYS A 39 -12.18 22.36 -1.55
N GLY A 40 -11.22 22.35 -2.46
CA GLY A 40 -9.86 22.83 -2.19
C GLY A 40 -9.78 24.35 -2.12
N ALA A 41 -9.13 24.86 -1.08
CA ALA A 41 -8.51 26.18 -1.14
C ALA A 41 -7.33 26.13 -2.13
N LYS A 42 -7.24 27.13 -3.02
CA LYS A 42 -6.07 27.30 -3.90
C LYS A 42 -4.85 27.54 -3.00
N ARG A 43 -3.93 26.59 -2.95
CA ARG A 43 -2.66 26.73 -2.21
C ARG A 43 -1.68 27.47 -3.11
N TRP A 44 -1.30 28.67 -2.72
CA TRP A 44 -0.34 29.47 -3.46
C TRP A 44 1.08 28.98 -3.14
N ILE A 45 1.91 28.84 -4.18
CA ILE A 45 3.36 28.69 -4.01
C ILE A 45 3.89 30.11 -3.83
N THR A 46 4.57 30.37 -2.72
CA THR A 46 5.04 31.71 -2.34
C THR A 46 6.48 31.99 -2.73
N ALA A 47 7.20 30.99 -3.26
CA ALA A 47 8.60 31.10 -3.65
C ALA A 47 8.80 30.56 -5.07
N ASP A 48 9.56 31.32 -5.86
CA ASP A 48 9.99 30.94 -7.21
C ASP A 48 11.49 30.69 -7.15
N HIS A 49 11.88 29.41 -7.13
CA HIS A 49 13.25 29.01 -6.85
C HIS A 49 14.25 29.47 -7.92
N SER A 50 13.81 29.74 -9.16
CA SER A 50 14.69 30.28 -10.19
C SER A 50 15.12 31.73 -9.93
N LYS A 51 14.46 32.44 -9.01
CA LYS A 51 14.79 33.83 -8.65
C LYS A 51 15.78 33.95 -7.50
N HIS A 52 16.09 32.87 -6.79
CA HIS A 52 17.01 32.92 -5.65
C HIS A 52 18.48 32.90 -6.12
N GLU A 53 19.25 33.92 -5.75
CA GLU A 53 20.69 34.02 -6.09
C GLU A 53 21.49 32.80 -5.60
N ALA A 54 21.14 32.25 -4.43
CA ALA A 54 21.77 31.04 -3.89
C ALA A 54 21.66 29.82 -4.81
N LEU A 55 20.73 29.80 -5.78
CA LEU A 55 20.53 28.70 -6.73
C LEU A 55 21.06 29.03 -8.15
N LYS A 56 21.69 30.20 -8.34
CA LYS A 56 22.32 30.60 -9.61
C LYS A 56 23.82 30.27 -9.66
N GLN A 57 24.43 29.94 -8.53
CA GLN A 57 25.82 29.44 -8.47
C GLN A 57 25.94 28.07 -9.16
N PRO A 58 27.10 27.72 -9.72
CA PRO A 58 27.32 26.38 -10.28
C PRO A 58 27.30 25.32 -9.17
N PHE A 59 26.80 24.13 -9.52
CA PHE A 59 26.77 22.95 -8.64
C PHE A 59 27.35 21.75 -9.39
N ALA A 60 28.13 20.93 -8.69
CA ALA A 60 28.71 19.69 -9.21
C ALA A 60 28.09 18.44 -8.57
N GLU A 61 27.51 18.56 -7.37
CA GLU A 61 26.90 17.44 -6.66
C GLU A 61 25.72 17.82 -5.74
N GLY A 62 24.93 16.81 -5.38
CA GLY A 62 23.73 16.96 -4.57
C GLY A 62 23.94 17.68 -3.23
N PRO A 63 24.97 17.32 -2.42
CA PRO A 63 25.24 18.00 -1.15
C PRO A 63 25.49 19.51 -1.27
N GLU A 64 26.04 19.99 -2.38
CA GLU A 64 26.22 21.43 -2.62
C GLU A 64 24.88 22.14 -2.82
N VAL A 65 23.95 21.50 -3.55
CA VAL A 65 22.58 21.98 -3.70
C VAL A 65 21.88 22.00 -2.34
N THR A 66 21.99 20.92 -1.57
CA THR A 66 21.40 20.86 -0.22
C THR A 66 21.95 21.96 0.67
N LYS A 67 23.25 22.22 0.65
CA LYS A 67 23.86 23.34 1.40
C LYS A 67 23.26 24.69 0.98
N ALA A 68 23.04 24.92 -0.31
CA ALA A 68 22.36 26.14 -0.78
C ALA A 68 20.91 26.21 -0.29
N CYS A 69 20.14 25.12 -0.36
CA CYS A 69 18.77 25.06 0.17
C CYS A 69 18.70 25.39 1.67
N LEU A 70 19.65 24.89 2.45
CA LEU A 70 19.71 25.10 3.90
C LEU A 70 20.00 26.55 4.32
N SER A 71 20.46 27.40 3.40
CA SER A 71 20.61 28.85 3.67
C SER A 71 19.28 29.57 3.92
N CYS A 72 18.16 29.00 3.44
CA CYS A 72 16.82 29.53 3.66
C CYS A 72 15.90 28.53 4.40
N HIS A 73 16.14 27.23 4.26
CA HIS A 73 15.37 26.16 4.88
C HIS A 73 16.10 25.51 6.06
N SER A 74 16.56 26.32 7.02
CA SER A 74 17.46 25.90 8.11
C SER A 74 16.96 24.68 8.90
N GLU A 75 15.64 24.55 9.09
CA GLU A 75 15.03 23.46 9.87
C GLU A 75 14.72 22.20 9.04
N ALA A 76 14.75 22.27 7.71
CA ALA A 76 14.20 21.21 6.86
C ALA A 76 14.95 19.89 7.00
N ALA A 77 16.29 19.92 7.00
CA ALA A 77 17.09 18.71 7.22
C ALA A 77 16.85 18.10 8.61
N ALA A 78 16.82 18.93 9.66
CA ALA A 78 16.55 18.48 11.02
C ALA A 78 15.16 17.84 11.18
N GLN A 79 14.16 18.33 10.43
CA GLN A 79 12.84 17.71 10.34
C GLN A 79 12.90 16.34 9.65
N ILE A 80 13.56 16.26 8.48
CA ILE A 80 13.74 15.01 7.72
C ILE A 80 14.48 13.96 8.54
N HIS A 81 15.51 14.34 9.31
CA HIS A 81 16.31 13.43 10.12
C HIS A 81 15.48 12.65 11.15
N LYS A 82 14.35 13.22 11.59
CA LYS A 82 13.43 12.59 12.55
C LYS A 82 12.43 11.64 11.91
N THR A 83 12.47 11.50 10.58
CA THR A 83 11.51 10.69 9.82
C THR A 83 12.10 9.35 9.42
N ILE A 84 11.20 8.39 9.23
CA ILE A 84 11.51 7.11 8.59
C ILE A 84 12.16 7.25 7.21
N HIS A 85 11.86 8.29 6.44
CA HIS A 85 12.45 8.45 5.10
C HIS A 85 13.97 8.67 5.19
N TRP A 86 14.45 9.20 6.31
CA TRP A 86 15.86 9.35 6.61
C TRP A 86 16.44 8.13 7.33
N THR A 87 15.89 7.75 8.47
CA THR A 87 16.49 6.70 9.31
C THR A 87 16.27 5.30 8.74
N TRP A 88 15.23 5.12 7.92
CA TRP A 88 14.69 3.83 7.50
C TRP A 88 14.32 2.91 8.67
N VAL A 89 14.12 3.47 9.86
CA VAL A 89 13.68 2.79 11.08
C VAL A 89 12.33 3.39 11.49
N ASP A 90 11.39 2.55 11.90
CA ASP A 90 10.11 2.97 12.47
C ASP A 90 10.39 3.72 13.79
N PRO A 91 10.10 5.02 13.88
CA PRO A 91 10.29 5.77 15.12
C PRO A 91 9.40 5.25 16.26
N ALA A 92 8.35 4.48 15.96
CA ALA A 92 7.47 3.86 16.95
C ALA A 92 7.88 2.43 17.35
N SER A 93 8.91 1.85 16.73
CA SER A 93 9.35 0.50 17.08
C SER A 93 9.98 0.43 18.47
N PRO A 94 9.86 -0.70 19.19
CA PRO A 94 10.53 -0.90 20.47
C PRO A 94 12.05 -0.69 20.36
N LYS A 95 12.68 -0.06 21.36
CA LYS A 95 14.12 0.24 21.32
C LYS A 95 15.00 -1.02 21.24
N ASP A 96 14.53 -2.11 21.84
CA ASP A 96 15.17 -3.43 21.85
C ASP A 96 14.88 -4.25 20.58
N LYS A 97 13.83 -3.90 19.83
CA LYS A 97 13.47 -4.51 18.55
C LYS A 97 13.16 -3.42 17.50
N PRO A 98 14.18 -2.65 17.05
CA PRO A 98 13.97 -1.64 16.03
C PRO A 98 13.56 -2.30 14.71
N MET A 99 12.51 -1.76 14.08
CA MET A 99 11.94 -2.30 12.84
C MET A 99 12.11 -1.32 11.69
N GLY A 100 12.28 -1.82 10.47
CA GLY A 100 12.41 -1.00 9.27
C GLY A 100 13.54 -1.46 8.35
N LYS A 101 13.64 -0.82 7.18
CA LYS A 101 14.63 -1.17 6.14
C LYS A 101 16.08 -0.95 6.59
N GLY A 102 16.32 0.02 7.47
CA GLY A 102 17.63 0.34 8.04
C GLY A 102 17.92 -0.42 9.33
N ALA A 103 16.93 -1.14 9.87
CA ALA A 103 17.07 -1.99 11.03
C ALA A 103 17.37 -3.44 10.60
N LEU A 104 17.02 -4.42 11.45
CA LEU A 104 17.27 -5.85 11.22
C LEU A 104 16.03 -6.60 10.67
N THR A 105 15.05 -5.89 10.11
CA THR A 105 13.86 -6.53 9.53
C THR A 105 14.18 -7.23 8.22
N VAL A 106 13.58 -8.40 8.01
CA VAL A 106 13.77 -9.23 6.81
C VAL A 106 12.56 -9.13 5.88
N ASN A 107 12.78 -9.16 4.57
CA ASN A 107 11.73 -9.40 3.58
C ASN A 107 12.07 -10.60 2.70
N ASN A 108 11.11 -11.14 1.94
CA ASN A 108 11.34 -12.24 1.00
C ASN A 108 11.59 -11.77 -0.45
N TYR A 109 12.09 -10.55 -0.63
CA TYR A 109 12.55 -10.02 -1.91
C TYR A 109 14.09 -10.03 -1.94
N CYS A 110 14.71 -8.86 -1.81
CA CYS A 110 16.17 -8.73 -1.72
C CYS A 110 16.71 -8.98 -0.30
N VAL A 111 15.88 -9.50 0.61
CA VAL A 111 16.22 -9.89 1.98
C VAL A 111 16.51 -8.70 2.91
N SER A 112 17.66 -8.04 2.75
CA SER A 112 18.17 -7.06 3.70
C SER A 112 19.06 -6.02 3.00
N ILE A 113 19.11 -4.81 3.59
CA ILE A 113 20.00 -3.73 3.12
C ILE A 113 21.47 -4.02 3.46
N HIS A 114 21.74 -4.73 4.57
CA HIS A 114 23.07 -4.85 5.13
C HIS A 114 24.03 -5.50 4.13
N GLY A 115 25.08 -4.79 3.76
CA GLY A 115 26.03 -5.17 2.74
C GLY A 115 25.63 -4.94 1.29
N ASN A 116 24.43 -4.46 1.04
CA ASN A 116 23.85 -4.16 -0.28
C ASN A 116 23.47 -2.67 -0.43
N GLU A 117 23.85 -1.84 0.54
CA GLU A 117 23.44 -0.44 0.69
C GLU A 117 23.56 0.34 -0.62
N PRO A 118 24.67 0.30 -1.39
CA PRO A 118 24.82 1.13 -2.58
C PRO A 118 23.74 0.89 -3.65
N ARG A 119 23.18 -0.33 -3.72
CA ARG A 119 22.07 -0.65 -4.61
C ARG A 119 20.73 -0.20 -4.02
N CYS A 120 20.53 -0.45 -2.73
CA CYS A 120 19.27 -0.20 -2.04
C CYS A 120 19.00 1.30 -1.83
N THR A 121 20.02 2.07 -1.45
CA THR A 121 19.90 3.49 -1.08
C THR A 121 19.78 4.42 -2.28
N SER A 122 19.75 3.88 -3.50
CA SER A 122 19.17 4.57 -4.66
C SER A 122 17.71 5.01 -4.42
N CYS A 123 17.01 4.41 -3.45
CA CYS A 123 15.68 4.81 -2.98
C CYS A 123 15.69 5.54 -1.61
N HIS A 124 16.85 5.86 -1.04
CA HIS A 124 16.96 6.61 0.23
C HIS A 124 16.83 8.11 -0.04
N ALA A 125 16.30 8.88 0.91
CA ALA A 125 16.14 10.33 0.81
C ALA A 125 17.46 11.09 1.13
N GLY A 126 18.60 10.50 0.77
CA GLY A 126 19.91 11.06 1.03
C GLY A 126 20.98 10.61 0.05
N TYR A 127 22.18 11.12 0.28
CA TYR A 127 23.36 10.99 -0.57
C TYR A 127 24.48 10.23 0.14
N GLY A 128 24.97 9.14 -0.45
CA GLY A 128 26.20 8.48 -0.01
C GLY A 128 26.04 7.43 1.09
N TRP A 129 24.83 6.95 1.39
CA TRP A 129 24.65 5.81 2.30
C TRP A 129 25.07 4.51 1.60
N LYS A 130 26.36 4.19 1.72
CA LYS A 130 27.01 3.06 1.02
C LYS A 130 27.36 1.88 1.94
N ASP A 131 27.37 2.10 3.25
CA ASP A 131 27.67 1.11 4.28
C ASP A 131 27.29 1.66 5.68
N LYS A 132 27.67 0.94 6.74
CA LYS A 132 27.40 1.29 8.14
C LYS A 132 28.09 2.56 8.66
N THR A 133 29.02 3.17 7.91
CA THR A 133 29.73 4.39 8.35
C THR A 133 29.05 5.67 7.87
N PHE A 134 27.83 5.56 7.31
CA PHE A 134 27.06 6.72 6.90
C PHE A 134 26.71 7.61 8.10
N ASP A 135 27.01 8.90 7.99
CA ASP A 135 26.70 9.89 9.03
C ASP A 135 25.26 10.39 8.88
N PHE A 136 24.35 9.84 9.69
CA PHE A 136 22.95 10.27 9.74
C PHE A 136 22.75 11.65 10.39
N THR A 137 23.81 12.30 10.90
CA THR A 137 23.75 13.64 11.48
C THR A 137 24.12 14.74 10.49
N ASP A 138 24.80 14.40 9.39
CA ASP A 138 25.20 15.36 8.36
C ASP A 138 24.00 15.86 7.54
N VAL A 139 23.55 17.07 7.85
CA VAL A 139 22.42 17.74 7.20
C VAL A 139 22.61 17.96 5.70
N THR A 140 23.86 18.00 5.21
CA THR A 140 24.15 18.19 3.78
C THR A 140 23.87 16.92 2.96
N LYS A 141 23.74 15.76 3.62
CA LYS A 141 23.45 14.49 2.95
C LYS A 141 21.96 14.27 2.71
N VAL A 142 21.08 15.15 3.18
CA VAL A 142 19.65 15.12 2.82
C VAL A 142 19.48 15.41 1.35
N ASP A 143 18.69 14.62 0.65
CA ASP A 143 18.34 14.88 -0.73
C ASP A 143 16.99 15.60 -0.81
N CYS A 144 17.05 16.92 -0.97
CA CYS A 144 15.87 17.74 -1.16
C CYS A 144 15.23 17.55 -2.55
N LEU A 145 16.02 17.18 -3.56
CA LEU A 145 15.59 17.19 -4.96
C LEU A 145 14.72 15.99 -5.31
N VAL A 146 15.01 14.80 -4.78
CA VAL A 146 14.24 13.56 -5.08
C VAL A 146 12.74 13.73 -4.85
N CYS A 147 12.34 14.55 -3.88
CA CYS A 147 10.94 14.82 -3.57
C CYS A 147 10.40 16.07 -4.28
N HIS A 148 11.24 17.07 -4.55
CA HIS A 148 10.76 18.41 -4.89
C HIS A 148 11.04 18.88 -6.31
N GLU A 149 11.99 18.29 -7.03
CA GLU A 149 12.29 18.70 -8.41
C GLU A 149 11.07 18.51 -9.33
N GLN A 150 10.86 19.41 -10.29
CA GLN A 150 9.69 19.38 -11.18
C GLN A 150 10.06 19.23 -12.67
N THR A 151 11.32 18.99 -12.98
CA THR A 151 11.79 18.75 -14.35
C THR A 151 11.48 17.32 -14.83
N GLY A 152 11.39 16.35 -13.91
CA GLY A 152 11.31 14.92 -14.22
C GLY A 152 12.63 14.33 -14.75
N THR A 153 13.73 15.07 -14.66
CA THR A 153 15.04 14.67 -15.19
C THR A 153 16.01 14.18 -14.12
N TYR A 154 15.77 14.52 -12.85
CA TYR A 154 16.66 14.13 -11.75
C TYR A 154 16.53 12.63 -11.45
N LYS A 155 17.65 11.91 -11.56
CA LYS A 155 17.68 10.46 -11.35
C LYS A 155 18.89 10.08 -10.52
N LYS A 156 18.67 9.31 -9.46
CA LYS A 156 19.74 8.64 -8.74
C LYS A 156 20.28 7.50 -9.57
N HIS A 157 21.60 7.32 -9.55
CA HIS A 157 22.21 6.17 -10.19
C HIS A 157 21.84 4.91 -9.38
N PRO A 158 21.38 3.81 -10.01
CA PRO A 158 20.89 2.61 -9.31
C PRO A 158 21.88 1.97 -8.35
N ALA A 159 23.18 2.18 -8.56
CA ALA A 159 24.29 1.71 -7.73
C ALA A 159 25.09 2.85 -7.06
N GLY A 160 24.60 4.09 -7.12
CA GLY A 160 25.32 5.29 -6.68
C GLY A 160 25.24 5.58 -5.18
N ALA A 161 24.71 4.65 -4.36
CA ALA A 161 24.48 4.87 -2.94
C ALA A 161 23.65 6.13 -2.62
N GLY A 162 22.62 6.38 -3.44
CA GLY A 162 21.78 7.58 -3.32
C GLY A 162 22.24 8.77 -4.17
N ASN A 163 23.43 8.72 -4.78
CA ASN A 163 23.91 9.79 -5.66
C ASN A 163 23.45 9.59 -7.11
N PRO A 164 23.19 10.69 -7.84
CA PRO A 164 23.15 10.70 -9.31
C PRO A 164 24.51 10.29 -9.93
N ALA A 165 24.52 10.07 -11.24
CA ALA A 165 25.76 9.85 -11.97
C ALA A 165 26.60 11.13 -12.01
N LYS A 166 27.93 11.01 -11.90
CA LYS A 166 28.88 12.15 -12.02
C LYS A 166 29.27 12.42 -13.48
N GLU A 167 29.26 11.38 -14.28
CA GLU A 167 29.58 11.34 -15.70
C GLU A 167 28.53 10.45 -16.38
N PRO A 168 28.27 10.58 -17.69
CA PRO A 168 27.44 9.64 -18.45
C PRO A 168 27.90 8.19 -18.21
N VAL A 169 26.99 7.35 -17.71
CA VAL A 169 27.30 5.95 -17.40
C VAL A 169 26.12 5.04 -17.70
N VAL A 170 26.39 3.92 -18.35
CA VAL A 170 25.38 2.88 -18.58
C VAL A 170 25.33 1.96 -17.36
N PHE A 171 24.15 1.79 -16.76
CA PHE A 171 23.98 0.81 -15.70
C PHE A 171 23.73 -0.58 -16.29
N PRO A 172 24.61 -1.58 -16.09
CA PRO A 172 24.46 -2.89 -16.72
C PRO A 172 23.17 -3.63 -16.32
N GLY A 173 22.59 -3.29 -15.15
CA GLY A 173 21.42 -3.98 -14.63
C GLY A 173 20.13 -3.72 -15.42
N ASP A 174 20.01 -2.57 -16.09
CA ASP A 174 18.86 -2.23 -16.94
C ASP A 174 19.25 -1.74 -18.35
N GLY A 175 20.54 -1.58 -18.63
CA GLY A 175 21.06 -1.14 -19.92
C GLY A 175 20.81 0.34 -20.23
N LYS A 176 20.36 1.13 -19.25
CA LYS A 176 20.05 2.55 -19.45
C LYS A 176 21.27 3.41 -19.16
N GLU A 177 21.44 4.44 -19.97
CA GLU A 177 22.39 5.51 -19.70
C GLU A 177 21.82 6.48 -18.65
N TYR A 178 22.65 6.81 -17.67
CA TYR A 178 22.37 7.79 -16.64
C TYR A 178 23.32 8.97 -16.83
N LEU A 179 22.73 10.13 -17.06
CA LEU A 179 23.45 11.38 -17.23
C LEU A 179 23.55 12.12 -15.89
N PRO A 180 24.59 12.96 -15.70
CA PRO A 180 24.61 13.92 -14.62
C PRO A 180 23.39 14.85 -14.68
N PRO A 181 22.79 15.22 -13.55
CA PRO A 181 21.71 16.20 -13.55
C PRO A 181 22.18 17.55 -14.09
N GLU A 182 21.29 18.24 -14.79
CA GLU A 182 21.40 19.68 -15.04
C GLU A 182 21.18 20.42 -13.71
N TRP A 183 22.22 20.48 -12.85
CA TRP A 183 22.08 20.79 -11.43
C TRP A 183 21.32 22.09 -11.14
N ASN A 184 21.64 23.17 -11.85
CA ASN A 184 20.93 24.45 -11.70
C ASN A 184 19.46 24.32 -12.10
N LYS A 185 19.16 23.64 -13.20
CA LYS A 185 17.78 23.47 -13.69
C LYS A 185 16.94 22.66 -12.70
N VAL A 186 17.47 21.56 -12.17
CA VAL A 186 16.75 20.74 -11.18
C VAL A 186 16.57 21.50 -9.87
N ALA A 187 17.61 22.19 -9.38
CA ALA A 187 17.54 22.97 -8.15
C ALA A 187 16.54 24.14 -8.22
N GLN A 188 16.48 24.82 -9.36
CA GLN A 188 15.56 25.94 -9.59
C GLN A 188 14.12 25.50 -9.88
N SER A 189 13.90 24.22 -10.23
CA SER A 189 12.56 23.69 -10.52
C SER A 189 11.74 23.33 -9.27
N VAL A 190 12.36 23.38 -8.08
CA VAL A 190 11.80 22.89 -6.81
C VAL A 190 10.39 23.41 -6.57
N GLY A 191 9.47 22.49 -6.29
CA GLY A 191 8.06 22.75 -6.07
C GLY A 191 7.42 21.76 -5.10
N ARG A 192 6.08 21.71 -5.09
CA ARG A 192 5.35 20.71 -4.28
C ARG A 192 5.50 19.33 -4.92
N PRO A 193 5.78 18.28 -4.13
CA PRO A 193 5.89 16.92 -4.66
C PRO A 193 4.60 16.47 -5.36
N ASN A 194 4.77 15.86 -6.52
CA ASN A 194 3.71 15.20 -7.28
C ASN A 194 3.90 13.65 -7.24
N ARG A 195 3.02 12.90 -7.91
CA ARG A 195 3.11 11.43 -7.94
C ARG A 195 4.40 10.88 -8.56
N GLU A 196 4.99 11.56 -9.55
CA GLU A 196 6.24 11.14 -10.17
C GLU A 196 7.39 11.21 -9.15
N ASN A 197 7.45 12.27 -8.33
CA ASN A 197 8.45 12.41 -7.26
C ASN A 197 8.38 11.26 -6.25
N CYS A 198 7.19 10.94 -5.72
CA CYS A 198 7.03 9.82 -4.80
C CYS A 198 7.30 8.47 -5.49
N GLY A 199 6.90 8.38 -6.76
CA GLY A 199 6.97 7.20 -7.59
C GLY A 199 8.38 6.70 -7.89
N VAL A 200 9.39 7.59 -7.91
CA VAL A 200 10.80 7.21 -8.17
C VAL A 200 11.30 6.09 -7.25
N CYS A 201 10.76 6.04 -6.02
CA CYS A 201 11.05 5.00 -5.04
C CYS A 201 9.87 4.04 -4.83
N HIS A 202 8.64 4.56 -4.74
CA HIS A 202 7.49 3.77 -4.31
C HIS A 202 6.95 2.82 -5.40
N PHE A 203 7.15 3.14 -6.68
CA PHE A 203 6.71 2.28 -7.80
C PHE A 203 7.73 1.18 -8.12
N TYR A 204 9.00 1.37 -7.80
CA TYR A 204 10.13 0.50 -8.21
C TYR A 204 10.73 -0.33 -7.06
N GLY A 205 9.99 -0.52 -5.97
CA GLY A 205 10.47 -1.23 -4.78
C GLY A 205 10.81 -2.69 -5.07
N GLY A 206 11.99 -3.16 -4.61
CA GLY A 206 12.45 -4.54 -4.83
C GLY A 206 13.35 -4.73 -6.05
N GLY A 207 13.87 -3.62 -6.61
CA GLY A 207 14.83 -3.64 -7.70
C GLY A 207 14.22 -3.55 -9.10
N GLY A 208 12.95 -3.15 -9.19
CA GLY A 208 12.22 -2.98 -10.45
C GLY A 208 10.76 -2.62 -10.22
N ASP A 209 10.09 -2.21 -11.29
CA ASP A 209 8.66 -1.89 -11.29
C ASP A 209 7.82 -3.12 -10.92
N MET A 210 6.73 -2.90 -10.18
CA MET A 210 5.78 -3.93 -9.74
C MET A 210 6.36 -5.13 -8.97
N VAL A 211 7.60 -5.05 -8.47
CA VAL A 211 8.18 -6.17 -7.72
C VAL A 211 7.50 -6.28 -6.35
N LYS A 212 7.51 -5.21 -5.52
CA LYS A 212 7.00 -5.27 -4.13
C LYS A 212 5.52 -4.98 -3.95
N HIS A 213 5.08 -3.73 -4.09
CA HIS A 213 3.66 -3.38 -3.94
C HIS A 213 2.88 -3.91 -5.14
N GLY A 214 1.63 -4.32 -4.91
CA GLY A 214 0.73 -4.76 -5.97
C GLY A 214 -0.17 -3.65 -6.49
N ASP A 215 -0.26 -2.54 -5.77
CA ASP A 215 -1.20 -1.44 -5.97
C ASP A 215 -0.50 -0.09 -6.24
N LEU A 216 0.82 -0.09 -6.38
CA LEU A 216 1.62 1.09 -6.73
C LEU A 216 2.73 0.69 -7.72
N ASP A 217 2.57 1.14 -8.96
CA ASP A 217 3.49 0.92 -10.08
C ASP A 217 3.61 2.17 -10.96
N SER A 218 4.48 2.12 -11.98
CA SER A 218 4.74 3.29 -12.84
C SER A 218 3.50 3.88 -13.51
N SER A 219 2.43 3.09 -13.75
CA SER A 219 1.16 3.61 -14.29
C SER A 219 0.45 4.58 -13.35
N MET A 220 0.79 4.58 -12.05
CA MET A 220 0.25 5.49 -11.04
C MET A 220 0.85 6.90 -11.11
N ALA A 221 1.82 7.15 -11.99
CA ALA A 221 2.26 8.52 -12.30
C ALA A 221 1.10 9.33 -12.93
N LYS A 222 0.41 8.74 -13.92
CA LYS A 222 -0.70 9.35 -14.67
C LYS A 222 -1.83 8.34 -14.88
N PRO A 223 -2.47 7.84 -13.81
CA PRO A 223 -3.50 6.84 -13.93
C PRO A 223 -4.78 7.47 -14.51
N ASN A 224 -5.67 6.63 -15.02
CA ASN A 224 -7.07 7.01 -15.25
C ASN A 224 -7.91 6.59 -14.03
N LYS A 225 -9.16 7.05 -13.99
CA LYS A 225 -10.12 6.81 -12.92
C LYS A 225 -10.49 5.33 -12.79
N ALA A 226 -10.43 4.58 -13.89
CA ALA A 226 -10.65 3.15 -13.86
C ALA A 226 -9.58 2.44 -13.01
N LEU A 227 -8.31 2.89 -13.09
CA LEU A 227 -7.22 2.36 -12.29
C LEU A 227 -7.26 2.86 -10.84
N ASP A 228 -7.44 4.16 -10.60
CA ASP A 228 -7.63 4.71 -9.26
C ASP A 228 -8.54 5.94 -9.28
N VAL A 229 -9.65 5.89 -8.55
CA VAL A 229 -10.64 6.97 -8.55
C VAL A 229 -10.16 8.27 -7.89
N HIS A 230 -9.15 8.20 -7.03
CA HIS A 230 -8.59 9.36 -6.33
C HIS A 230 -7.46 10.00 -7.14
N MET A 231 -6.56 9.18 -7.69
CA MET A 231 -5.39 9.66 -8.43
C MET A 231 -5.63 9.83 -9.93
N GLY A 232 -6.74 9.29 -10.47
CA GLY A 232 -7.10 9.38 -11.89
C GLY A 232 -7.08 10.81 -12.42
N THR A 233 -6.34 11.01 -13.51
CA THR A 233 -6.14 12.31 -14.19
C THR A 233 -7.42 12.86 -14.83
N ASP A 234 -8.32 11.96 -15.22
CA ASP A 234 -9.70 12.18 -15.68
C ASP A 234 -10.72 12.24 -14.52
N GLY A 235 -10.24 12.40 -13.28
CA GLY A 235 -11.04 12.41 -12.07
C GLY A 235 -10.58 13.48 -11.07
N LYS A 236 -10.29 13.05 -9.83
CA LYS A 236 -9.86 13.96 -8.76
C LYS A 236 -8.38 14.35 -8.85
N ASN A 237 -7.58 13.58 -9.59
CA ASN A 237 -6.17 13.83 -9.87
C ASN A 237 -5.33 14.15 -8.62
N PHE A 238 -5.53 13.40 -7.54
CA PHE A 238 -4.80 13.64 -6.29
C PHE A 238 -3.32 13.27 -6.42
N ASP A 239 -2.44 14.14 -5.91
CA ASP A 239 -1.08 13.76 -5.55
C ASP A 239 -1.06 12.96 -4.25
N CYS A 240 0.01 12.20 -4.02
CA CYS A 240 0.18 11.38 -2.81
C CYS A 240 0.00 12.22 -1.52
N THR A 241 0.55 13.45 -1.52
CA THR A 241 0.51 14.39 -0.38
C THR A 241 -0.90 14.87 -0.03
N ARG A 242 -1.90 14.61 -0.88
CA ARG A 242 -3.30 14.91 -0.57
C ARG A 242 -3.85 14.04 0.56
N CYS A 243 -3.56 12.73 0.52
CA CYS A 243 -3.96 11.78 1.55
C CYS A 243 -2.86 11.61 2.61
N HIS A 244 -1.62 11.47 2.15
CA HIS A 244 -0.41 11.47 2.98
C HIS A 244 -0.09 12.89 3.46
N THR A 245 -0.96 13.41 4.31
CA THR A 245 -0.83 14.75 4.89
C THR A 245 0.54 14.88 5.54
N THR A 246 1.28 15.91 5.15
CA THR A 246 2.67 16.11 5.58
C THR A 246 2.76 17.38 6.41
N ALA A 247 3.30 17.28 7.62
CA ALA A 247 3.56 18.40 8.50
C ALA A 247 5.00 18.30 9.01
N ALA A 248 5.78 19.39 8.91
CA ALA A 248 7.20 19.41 9.28
C ALA A 248 7.97 18.20 8.70
N HIS A 249 7.79 17.95 7.40
CA HIS A 249 8.31 16.79 6.66
C HIS A 249 7.90 15.38 7.17
N GLN A 250 7.10 15.28 8.23
CA GLN A 250 6.51 14.01 8.65
C GLN A 250 5.32 13.69 7.75
N VAL A 251 5.56 12.79 6.81
CA VAL A 251 4.54 12.27 5.89
C VAL A 251 3.64 11.29 6.65
N ALA A 252 2.35 11.57 6.74
CA ALA A 252 1.39 10.66 7.37
C ALA A 252 1.29 9.32 6.62
N GLY A 253 0.93 8.27 7.36
CA GLY A 253 1.19 6.89 6.97
C GLY A 253 2.35 6.35 7.80
N ARG A 254 2.27 5.08 8.23
CA ARG A 254 3.26 4.49 9.14
C ARG A 254 3.78 3.16 8.59
N ILE A 255 4.92 2.70 9.10
CA ILE A 255 5.26 1.27 9.00
C ILE A 255 4.15 0.51 9.72
N TYR A 256 3.75 -0.58 9.10
CA TYR A 256 2.64 -1.39 9.54
C TYR A 256 2.80 -1.96 10.95
N SER A 257 3.90 -1.78 11.69
CA SER A 257 4.04 -2.10 13.12
C SER A 257 3.18 -1.22 14.04
N THR A 258 2.71 -0.06 13.56
CA THR A 258 1.77 0.81 14.30
C THR A 258 0.62 1.22 13.39
N PRO A 259 -0.65 1.18 13.84
CA PRO A 259 -1.78 1.62 13.05
C PRO A 259 -1.60 3.05 12.52
N ALA A 260 -1.89 3.26 11.23
CA ALA A 260 -1.79 4.57 10.60
C ALA A 260 -2.76 5.61 11.21
N ALA A 261 -3.90 5.13 11.70
CA ALA A 261 -4.86 5.88 12.52
C ALA A 261 -5.46 4.93 13.56
N LYS A 262 -5.60 5.40 14.80
CA LYS A 262 -6.29 4.66 15.88
C LYS A 262 -7.78 4.97 15.94
N GLU A 263 -8.18 6.10 15.34
CA GLU A 263 -9.53 6.61 15.41
C GLU A 263 -10.15 6.71 14.01
N ARG A 264 -11.49 6.59 13.95
CA ARG A 264 -12.30 6.62 12.71
C ARG A 264 -12.95 8.00 12.52
N LYS A 265 -12.23 9.08 12.85
CA LYS A 265 -12.74 10.45 12.81
C LYS A 265 -12.73 11.03 11.39
N THR A 266 -13.74 11.84 11.10
CA THR A 266 -13.85 12.62 9.87
C THR A 266 -13.13 13.96 10.01
N LEU A 267 -12.77 14.60 8.88
CA LEU A 267 -12.23 15.96 8.87
C LEU A 267 -13.20 17.03 9.36
N VAL A 268 -14.50 16.72 9.46
CA VAL A 268 -15.52 17.61 10.05
C VAL A 268 -15.50 17.53 11.58
N GLN A 269 -15.19 16.35 12.12
CA GLN A 269 -15.10 16.12 13.56
C GLN A 269 -13.75 16.55 14.14
N ASP A 270 -12.68 16.48 13.34
CA ASP A 270 -11.33 16.86 13.71
C ASP A 270 -10.54 17.24 12.44
N ASP A 271 -10.31 18.54 12.25
CA ASP A 271 -9.63 19.09 11.08
C ASP A 271 -8.11 18.84 11.08
N LEU A 272 -7.56 18.43 12.23
CA LEU A 272 -6.16 18.05 12.40
C LEU A 272 -5.91 16.55 12.18
N THR A 273 -6.96 15.73 12.13
CA THR A 273 -6.84 14.29 11.87
C THR A 273 -6.18 14.05 10.49
N PRO A 274 -5.20 13.13 10.38
CA PRO A 274 -4.58 12.79 9.11
C PRO A 274 -5.59 12.29 8.07
N ARG A 275 -5.47 12.75 6.83
CA ARG A 275 -6.34 12.37 5.69
C ARG A 275 -6.08 10.97 5.13
N ILE A 276 -5.41 10.11 5.89
CA ILE A 276 -4.88 8.83 5.40
C ILE A 276 -5.93 7.72 5.37
N THR A 277 -7.03 7.87 6.11
CA THR A 277 -8.13 6.89 6.15
C THR A 277 -9.25 7.28 5.19
N CYS A 278 -9.98 6.29 4.66
CA CYS A 278 -11.17 6.54 3.85
C CYS A 278 -12.20 7.38 4.62
N GLU A 279 -12.38 7.06 5.90
CA GLU A 279 -13.38 7.65 6.79
C GLU A 279 -13.10 9.14 7.07
N SER A 280 -11.84 9.59 6.96
CA SER A 280 -11.49 11.00 7.08
C SER A 280 -12.27 11.90 6.09
N CYS A 281 -12.55 11.38 4.90
CA CYS A 281 -13.30 12.10 3.85
C CYS A 281 -14.71 11.54 3.64
N HIS A 282 -14.95 10.25 3.90
CA HIS A 282 -16.18 9.55 3.53
C HIS A 282 -17.09 9.18 4.70
N THR A 283 -16.70 9.46 5.96
CA THR A 283 -17.37 8.97 7.17
C THR A 283 -17.31 7.44 7.34
N SER A 284 -17.79 6.95 8.48
CA SER A 284 -17.95 5.52 8.73
C SER A 284 -19.17 4.90 8.06
N LYS A 285 -20.16 5.69 7.63
CA LYS A 285 -21.39 5.22 6.95
C LYS A 285 -21.56 5.91 5.59
N PRO A 286 -20.68 5.61 4.62
CA PRO A 286 -20.62 6.38 3.38
C PRO A 286 -21.76 6.11 2.40
N HIS A 287 -22.49 5.01 2.55
CA HIS A 287 -23.57 4.59 1.64
C HIS A 287 -24.89 5.26 2.02
N LYS A 288 -25.87 5.23 1.11
CA LYS A 288 -27.21 5.76 1.36
C LYS A 288 -27.82 5.16 2.64
N GLU A 289 -28.72 5.91 3.27
CA GLU A 289 -29.44 5.41 4.44
C GLU A 289 -30.22 4.14 4.09
N GLY A 290 -30.26 3.17 5.01
CA GLY A 290 -30.86 1.85 4.78
C GLY A 290 -29.98 0.83 4.04
N GLU A 291 -28.84 1.24 3.47
CA GLU A 291 -27.92 0.31 2.81
C GLU A 291 -27.16 -0.57 3.81
N LYS A 292 -27.30 -1.89 3.68
CA LYS A 292 -26.65 -2.87 4.58
C LYS A 292 -25.11 -2.77 4.56
N ALA A 293 -24.53 -2.23 3.49
CA ALA A 293 -23.10 -1.99 3.37
C ALA A 293 -22.55 -1.05 4.48
N ASN A 294 -23.38 -0.17 5.05
CA ASN A 294 -22.96 0.67 6.17
C ASN A 294 -22.65 -0.15 7.44
N ASP A 295 -23.43 -1.19 7.73
CA ASP A 295 -23.20 -2.08 8.88
C ASP A 295 -21.93 -2.93 8.70
N HIS A 296 -21.55 -3.22 7.46
CA HIS A 296 -20.33 -3.99 7.20
C HIS A 296 -19.06 -3.24 7.62
N THR A 297 -19.09 -1.90 7.61
CA THR A 297 -17.91 -1.07 7.90
C THR A 297 -17.34 -1.26 9.32
N ASP A 298 -18.13 -1.86 10.22
CA ASP A 298 -17.73 -2.19 11.59
C ASP A 298 -16.74 -3.35 11.64
N LYS A 299 -16.82 -4.29 10.68
CA LYS A 299 -15.97 -5.49 10.63
C LYS A 299 -15.20 -5.66 9.33
N VAL A 300 -15.55 -4.92 8.27
CA VAL A 300 -14.94 -5.00 6.95
C VAL A 300 -14.32 -3.64 6.60
N ALA A 301 -13.03 -3.62 6.29
CA ALA A 301 -12.35 -2.40 5.87
C ALA A 301 -12.87 -1.93 4.50
N CYS A 302 -12.92 -0.61 4.25
CA CYS A 302 -13.42 -0.06 2.99
C CYS A 302 -12.62 -0.61 1.79
N GLN A 303 -11.31 -0.78 1.96
CA GLN A 303 -10.39 -1.37 0.99
C GLN A 303 -10.82 -2.75 0.52
N THR A 304 -11.37 -3.59 1.42
CA THR A 304 -11.81 -4.96 1.12
C THR A 304 -12.85 -5.00 0.01
N CYS A 305 -13.78 -4.05 0.01
CA CYS A 305 -14.83 -3.95 -0.99
C CYS A 305 -14.43 -3.11 -2.20
N HIS A 306 -13.62 -2.07 -2.00
CA HIS A 306 -13.33 -1.07 -3.02
C HIS A 306 -11.99 -1.27 -3.77
N ILE A 307 -11.17 -2.24 -3.35
CA ILE A 307 -9.97 -2.70 -4.07
C ILE A 307 -10.19 -4.19 -4.38
N SER A 308 -11.06 -4.44 -5.36
CA SER A 308 -11.48 -5.80 -5.74
C SER A 308 -10.34 -6.64 -6.33
N GLU A 309 -9.41 -5.97 -7.03
CA GLU A 309 -8.19 -6.53 -7.59
C GLU A 309 -7.05 -5.49 -7.57
N PHE A 310 -5.83 -5.96 -7.34
CA PHE A 310 -4.60 -5.18 -7.53
C PHE A 310 -3.83 -5.67 -8.76
N ALA A 311 -2.73 -5.01 -9.09
CA ALA A 311 -1.93 -5.29 -10.28
C ALA A 311 -2.77 -5.23 -11.57
N ARG A 312 -3.64 -4.22 -11.66
CA ARG A 312 -4.59 -4.05 -12.77
C ARG A 312 -3.93 -3.48 -14.03
N ALA A 313 -2.91 -2.64 -13.85
CA ALA A 313 -2.13 -2.08 -14.95
C ALA A 313 -1.01 -3.02 -15.41
N LEU A 314 -0.12 -3.40 -14.49
CA LEU A 314 1.07 -4.21 -14.74
C LEU A 314 1.09 -5.48 -13.87
N PRO A 315 1.67 -6.61 -14.33
CA PRO A 315 1.83 -7.79 -13.50
C PRO A 315 2.77 -7.54 -12.32
N THR A 316 2.45 -8.10 -11.15
CA THR A 316 3.29 -8.04 -9.95
C THR A 316 3.86 -9.39 -9.56
N LYS A 317 5.04 -9.38 -8.93
CA LYS A 317 5.69 -10.61 -8.49
C LYS A 317 4.93 -11.18 -7.29
N MET A 318 4.53 -12.44 -7.40
CA MET A 318 3.80 -13.20 -6.37
C MET A 318 4.67 -14.25 -5.68
N ARG A 319 5.75 -14.69 -6.34
CA ARG A 319 6.72 -15.61 -5.76
C ARG A 319 8.15 -15.26 -6.15
N TRP A 320 9.09 -15.44 -5.21
CA TRP A 320 10.53 -15.41 -5.45
C TRP A 320 11.25 -16.57 -4.76
N ASP A 321 11.78 -17.50 -5.56
CA ASP A 321 12.53 -18.67 -5.07
C ASP A 321 14.05 -18.51 -5.31
N TRP A 322 14.78 -18.11 -4.27
CA TRP A 322 16.24 -17.94 -4.31
C TRP A 322 17.01 -19.26 -4.35
N SER A 323 16.41 -20.38 -3.93
CA SER A 323 17.09 -21.69 -3.88
C SER A 323 17.53 -22.17 -5.27
N THR A 324 16.91 -21.62 -6.31
CA THR A 324 17.18 -21.96 -7.71
C THR A 324 18.16 -21.00 -8.41
N ALA A 325 18.64 -19.97 -7.72
CA ALA A 325 19.61 -19.03 -8.26
C ALA A 325 20.96 -19.72 -8.55
N GLY A 326 21.71 -19.18 -9.50
CA GLY A 326 23.04 -19.67 -9.88
C GLY A 326 23.07 -20.67 -11.04
N LYS A 327 21.92 -21.15 -11.53
CA LYS A 327 21.88 -21.99 -12.74
C LYS A 327 22.30 -21.15 -13.94
N LYS A 328 23.25 -21.69 -14.70
CA LYS A 328 23.82 -21.08 -15.91
C LYS A 328 23.49 -21.95 -17.13
N LYS A 329 23.45 -21.33 -18.32
CA LYS A 329 23.31 -22.03 -19.59
C LYS A 329 24.63 -21.87 -20.34
N ASP A 330 25.26 -22.97 -20.71
CA ASP A 330 26.58 -22.99 -21.37
C ASP A 330 27.65 -22.18 -20.60
N GLY A 331 27.63 -22.30 -19.26
CA GLY A 331 28.53 -21.58 -18.36
C GLY A 331 28.25 -20.07 -18.20
N LYS A 332 27.23 -19.53 -18.89
CA LYS A 332 26.88 -18.10 -18.86
C LYS A 332 25.59 -17.84 -18.07
N PRO A 333 25.50 -16.70 -17.34
CA PRO A 333 24.23 -16.24 -16.77
C PRO A 333 23.18 -16.02 -17.85
N TYR A 334 21.92 -16.34 -17.54
CA TYR A 334 20.80 -16.16 -18.46
C TYR A 334 19.55 -15.70 -17.71
N LYS A 335 18.56 -15.27 -18.49
CA LYS A 335 17.21 -14.94 -18.01
C LYS A 335 16.21 -15.66 -18.90
N GLU A 336 15.11 -16.11 -18.31
CA GLU A 336 13.99 -16.68 -19.06
C GLU A 336 12.79 -15.76 -18.94
N LYS A 337 12.06 -15.63 -20.04
CA LYS A 337 10.84 -14.83 -20.09
C LYS A 337 9.64 -15.74 -19.84
N GLY A 338 8.82 -15.36 -18.87
CA GLY A 338 7.57 -16.03 -18.55
C GLY A 338 6.39 -15.57 -19.42
N PRO A 339 5.20 -16.13 -19.18
CA PRO A 339 4.00 -15.94 -20.02
C PRO A 339 3.47 -14.51 -20.03
N LEU A 340 3.69 -13.74 -18.95
CA LEU A 340 3.26 -12.34 -18.86
C LEU A 340 4.31 -11.35 -19.40
N GLY A 341 5.31 -11.86 -20.11
CA GLY A 341 6.43 -11.08 -20.62
C GLY A 341 7.41 -10.58 -19.56
N THR A 342 7.22 -10.97 -18.30
CA THR A 342 8.12 -10.73 -17.18
C THR A 342 9.13 -11.88 -17.03
N PRO A 343 10.29 -11.67 -16.40
CA PRO A 343 11.23 -12.77 -16.18
C PRO A 343 10.61 -13.87 -15.30
N SER A 344 10.63 -15.13 -15.75
CA SER A 344 10.31 -16.30 -14.93
C SER A 344 11.54 -16.86 -14.21
N TYR A 345 12.73 -16.61 -14.76
CA TYR A 345 14.01 -16.97 -14.17
C TYR A 345 15.08 -15.90 -14.43
N ASP A 346 15.99 -15.72 -13.48
CA ASP A 346 17.23 -14.94 -13.62
C ASP A 346 18.34 -15.65 -12.84
N THR A 347 19.48 -15.97 -13.46
CA THR A 347 20.62 -16.63 -12.78
C THR A 347 21.00 -15.92 -11.48
N GLN A 348 20.91 -14.59 -11.42
CA GLN A 348 21.27 -13.82 -10.22
C GLN A 348 20.28 -13.98 -9.07
N LYS A 349 19.05 -14.45 -9.33
CA LYS A 349 17.91 -14.28 -8.42
C LYS A 349 17.04 -15.53 -8.25
N GLY A 350 17.13 -16.50 -9.15
CA GLY A 350 16.30 -17.70 -9.13
C GLY A 350 14.98 -17.52 -9.89
N ASN A 351 13.96 -18.26 -9.47
CA ASN A 351 12.66 -18.32 -10.14
C ASN A 351 11.67 -17.28 -9.60
N PHE A 352 10.78 -16.84 -10.48
CA PHE A 352 9.71 -15.90 -10.19
C PHE A 352 8.36 -16.39 -10.71
N THR A 353 7.32 -16.13 -9.93
CA THR A 353 5.93 -16.19 -10.42
C THR A 353 5.35 -14.79 -10.41
N TRP A 354 4.67 -14.42 -11.50
CA TRP A 354 4.02 -13.13 -11.66
C TRP A 354 2.53 -13.32 -11.92
N ALA A 355 1.72 -12.37 -11.48
CA ALA A 355 0.28 -12.36 -11.73
C ALA A 355 -0.23 -10.94 -11.99
N LYS A 356 -1.34 -10.83 -12.70
CA LYS A 356 -2.03 -9.59 -13.04
C LYS A 356 -3.50 -9.73 -12.62
N ASN A 357 -4.18 -8.61 -12.29
CA ASN A 357 -5.57 -8.60 -11.85
C ASN A 357 -5.81 -9.53 -10.65
N VAL A 358 -4.96 -9.40 -9.63
CA VAL A 358 -4.90 -10.34 -8.51
C VAL A 358 -5.96 -9.97 -7.48
N LYS A 359 -6.81 -10.94 -7.13
CA LYS A 359 -7.73 -10.82 -5.99
C LYS A 359 -6.91 -10.83 -4.69
N PRO A 360 -7.09 -9.85 -3.78
CA PRO A 360 -6.42 -9.88 -2.48
C PRO A 360 -6.78 -11.10 -1.65
N GLU A 361 -5.87 -11.48 -0.76
CA GLU A 361 -6.20 -12.33 0.39
C GLU A 361 -6.68 -11.46 1.55
N TYR A 362 -7.54 -12.02 2.41
CA TYR A 362 -8.22 -11.26 3.44
C TYR A 362 -7.88 -11.79 4.82
N PHE A 363 -7.56 -10.88 5.75
CA PHE A 363 -7.21 -11.22 7.13
C PHE A 363 -7.80 -10.23 8.11
N TRP A 364 -8.03 -10.66 9.35
CA TRP A 364 -8.28 -9.74 10.46
C TRP A 364 -7.04 -8.88 10.71
N TYR A 365 -7.24 -7.56 10.77
CA TYR A 365 -6.17 -6.59 10.86
C TYR A 365 -6.57 -5.40 11.73
N ASN A 366 -5.78 -5.14 12.77
CA ASN A 366 -5.98 -4.02 13.68
C ASN A 366 -5.08 -2.81 13.40
N GLY A 367 -4.41 -2.81 12.24
CA GLY A 367 -3.43 -1.78 11.87
C GLY A 367 -1.98 -2.17 12.15
N THR A 368 -1.74 -3.30 12.83
CA THR A 368 -0.40 -3.80 13.14
C THR A 368 -0.02 -5.03 12.31
N ILE A 369 1.22 -5.07 11.80
CA ILE A 369 1.87 -6.19 11.14
C ILE A 369 3.09 -6.51 12.00
N ASP A 370 3.14 -7.74 12.48
CA ASP A 370 4.33 -8.26 13.14
C ASP A 370 5.34 -8.70 12.09
N ALA A 371 6.63 -8.64 12.42
CA ALA A 371 7.69 -9.00 11.50
C ALA A 371 8.90 -9.63 12.20
N VAL A 372 9.51 -10.57 11.47
CA VAL A 372 10.71 -11.30 11.85
C VAL A 372 11.94 -10.40 11.70
N SER A 373 12.74 -10.34 12.75
CA SER A 373 14.08 -9.76 12.73
C SER A 373 15.14 -10.83 12.41
N LEU A 374 16.31 -10.40 11.94
CA LEU A 374 17.46 -11.29 11.72
C LEU A 374 17.99 -11.96 13.01
N LYS A 375 17.56 -11.51 14.18
CA LYS A 375 17.89 -12.11 15.48
C LYS A 375 16.85 -13.12 15.95
N ASP A 376 15.67 -13.15 15.34
CA ASP A 376 14.58 -14.00 15.76
C ASP A 376 14.83 -15.42 15.24
N ALA A 377 14.69 -16.41 16.12
CA ALA A 377 14.69 -17.81 15.72
C ALA A 377 13.43 -18.14 14.90
N ILE A 378 13.57 -18.97 13.88
CA ILE A 378 12.49 -19.43 13.01
C ILE A 378 12.26 -20.93 13.20
N ASP A 379 11.07 -21.39 12.79
CA ASP A 379 10.74 -22.80 12.65
C ASP A 379 10.75 -23.16 11.15
N PRO A 380 11.80 -23.82 10.64
CA PRO A 380 11.92 -24.12 9.22
C PRO A 380 11.07 -25.29 8.74
N THR A 381 10.32 -25.96 9.64
CA THR A 381 9.45 -27.09 9.27
C THR A 381 8.14 -26.64 8.61
N ARG A 382 7.85 -25.34 8.65
CA ARG A 382 6.67 -24.71 8.07
C ARG A 382 7.05 -23.40 7.38
N PRO A 383 6.19 -22.88 6.48
CA PRO A 383 6.42 -21.55 5.91
C PRO A 383 6.56 -20.48 6.99
N VAL A 384 7.63 -19.68 6.91
CA VAL A 384 7.91 -18.60 7.85
C VAL A 384 7.23 -17.32 7.38
N ALA A 385 6.28 -16.82 8.17
CA ALA A 385 5.68 -15.52 7.93
C ALA A 385 6.65 -14.42 8.37
N LEU A 386 7.45 -13.90 7.42
CA LEU A 386 8.45 -12.87 7.69
C LEU A 386 7.81 -11.55 8.12
N ASN A 387 6.59 -11.28 7.63
CA ASN A 387 5.68 -10.36 8.26
C ASN A 387 4.23 -10.86 8.09
N TRP A 388 3.36 -10.53 9.03
CA TRP A 388 1.96 -11.00 9.00
C TRP A 388 1.01 -10.01 9.68
N PRO A 389 -0.24 -9.81 9.19
CA PRO A 389 -1.20 -8.96 9.86
C PRO A 389 -1.57 -9.51 11.24
N VAL A 390 -1.66 -8.59 12.19
CA VAL A 390 -2.15 -8.84 13.54
C VAL A 390 -3.60 -8.36 13.61
N GLY A 391 -4.45 -9.22 14.16
CA GLY A 391 -5.85 -8.90 14.36
C GLY A 391 -6.64 -10.18 14.65
N ARG A 392 -7.77 -10.02 15.33
CA ARG A 392 -8.71 -11.11 15.62
C ARG A 392 -10.15 -10.60 15.59
N PRO A 393 -11.17 -11.46 15.41
CA PRO A 393 -12.57 -11.05 15.34
C PRO A 393 -13.07 -10.27 16.56
N GLU A 394 -12.54 -10.60 17.74
CA GLU A 394 -12.93 -10.05 19.04
C GLU A 394 -12.26 -8.70 19.34
N ASP A 395 -11.20 -8.34 18.60
CA ASP A 395 -10.53 -7.05 18.77
C ASP A 395 -11.40 -5.95 18.15
N PRO A 396 -11.86 -4.95 18.94
CA PRO A 396 -12.74 -3.89 18.43
C PRO A 396 -12.05 -2.99 17.40
N ASN A 397 -10.72 -2.97 17.35
CA ASN A 397 -9.96 -2.21 16.36
C ASN A 397 -9.68 -3.02 15.09
N SER A 398 -9.98 -4.32 15.11
CA SER A 398 -9.68 -5.25 14.01
C SER A 398 -10.82 -5.31 13.00
N ARG A 399 -10.45 -5.18 11.72
CA ARG A 399 -11.35 -5.33 10.57
C ARG A 399 -10.74 -6.29 9.55
N ILE A 400 -11.58 -6.95 8.76
CA ILE A 400 -11.17 -7.77 7.63
C ILE A 400 -10.63 -6.84 6.54
N ALA A 401 -9.33 -6.95 6.25
CA ALA A 401 -8.62 -6.08 5.32
C ALA A 401 -7.94 -6.89 4.19
N PRO A 402 -7.72 -6.29 3.01
CA PRO A 402 -7.12 -6.95 1.85
C PRO A 402 -5.59 -6.81 1.82
N PHE A 403 -4.92 -7.89 1.42
CA PHE A 403 -3.46 -7.96 1.33
C PHE A 403 -3.02 -8.64 0.03
N LYS A 404 -1.91 -8.15 -0.52
CA LYS A 404 -1.03 -8.96 -1.38
C LYS A 404 -0.21 -9.87 -0.47
N VAL A 405 -0.27 -11.17 -0.70
CA VAL A 405 0.65 -12.14 -0.11
C VAL A 405 1.71 -12.51 -1.15
N HIS A 406 2.97 -12.25 -0.83
CA HIS A 406 4.12 -12.69 -1.62
C HIS A 406 4.76 -13.90 -0.92
N THR A 407 4.96 -14.99 -1.66
CA THR A 407 5.63 -16.19 -1.15
C THR A 407 7.06 -16.30 -1.66
N GLY A 408 7.88 -17.15 -1.07
CA GLY A 408 9.22 -17.37 -1.60
C GLY A 408 9.99 -18.45 -0.88
N LYS A 409 11.20 -18.71 -1.35
CA LYS A 409 12.20 -19.49 -0.60
C LYS A 409 13.43 -18.64 -0.33
N GLN A 410 13.75 -18.45 0.95
CA GLN A 410 14.78 -17.54 1.43
C GLN A 410 15.81 -18.30 2.26
N PRO A 411 17.06 -17.84 2.28
CA PRO A 411 18.13 -18.52 2.99
C PRO A 411 18.02 -18.35 4.50
N TYR A 412 18.34 -19.42 5.23
CA TYR A 412 18.42 -19.42 6.69
C TYR A 412 19.61 -20.27 7.17
N ASP A 413 20.10 -19.99 8.37
CA ASP A 413 21.16 -20.73 9.04
C ASP A 413 20.58 -22.01 9.68
N THR A 414 21.08 -23.18 9.31
CA THR A 414 20.49 -24.45 9.77
C THR A 414 20.80 -24.78 11.23
N VAL A 415 21.86 -24.19 11.79
CA VAL A 415 22.27 -24.39 13.19
C VAL A 415 21.61 -23.34 14.08
N ASN A 416 21.74 -22.07 13.73
CA ASN A 416 21.20 -20.97 14.52
C ASN A 416 19.67 -20.80 14.34
N LYS A 417 19.11 -21.38 13.27
CA LYS A 417 17.69 -21.24 12.89
C LYS A 417 17.28 -19.77 12.78
N THR A 418 18.09 -18.95 12.13
CA THR A 418 17.79 -17.54 11.86
C THR A 418 17.86 -17.26 10.35
N MET A 419 17.12 -16.25 9.88
CA MET A 419 17.22 -15.83 8.48
C MET A 419 18.63 -15.28 8.17
N LEU A 420 19.15 -15.57 6.97
CA LEU A 420 20.48 -15.10 6.55
C LEU A 420 20.40 -13.83 5.71
N VAL A 421 21.41 -12.96 5.87
CA VAL A 421 21.65 -11.82 4.99
C VAL A 421 22.64 -12.21 3.89
N PRO A 422 22.22 -12.29 2.62
CA PRO A 422 23.16 -12.37 1.53
C PRO A 422 23.74 -11.00 1.17
N HIS A 423 25.05 -10.91 1.04
CA HIS A 423 25.70 -9.85 0.27
C HIS A 423 25.48 -10.14 -1.22
N LEU A 424 24.51 -9.47 -1.84
CA LEU A 424 24.08 -9.67 -3.22
C LEU A 424 24.82 -8.77 -4.21
N PHE A 425 25.03 -7.50 -3.86
CA PHE A 425 25.52 -6.48 -4.78
C PHE A 425 26.93 -5.99 -4.42
N GLY A 426 27.82 -5.96 -5.42
CA GLY A 426 29.17 -5.42 -5.30
C GLY A 426 29.90 -5.40 -6.65
N PRO A 427 31.07 -4.75 -6.73
CA PRO A 427 31.88 -4.74 -7.95
C PRO A 427 32.39 -6.15 -8.31
N PRO A 428 32.85 -6.37 -9.55
CA PRO A 428 33.58 -7.58 -9.91
C PRO A 428 34.71 -7.88 -8.92
N GLY A 429 34.88 -9.15 -8.56
CA GLY A 429 35.87 -9.60 -7.57
C GLY A 429 35.44 -9.50 -6.10
N SER A 430 34.36 -8.77 -5.79
CA SER A 430 33.80 -8.73 -4.42
C SER A 430 33.18 -10.07 -4.01
N ASP A 431 32.90 -10.22 -2.72
CA ASP A 431 32.21 -11.38 -2.15
C ASP A 431 30.69 -11.38 -2.36
N ALA A 432 30.22 -10.53 -3.28
CA ALA A 432 28.82 -10.41 -3.61
C ALA A 432 28.35 -11.61 -4.45
N TYR A 433 27.14 -12.12 -4.15
CA TYR A 433 26.55 -13.24 -4.87
C TYR A 433 26.43 -12.97 -6.37
N TRP A 434 26.04 -11.77 -6.80
CA TRP A 434 25.91 -11.48 -8.23
C TRP A 434 27.24 -11.40 -8.98
N ALA A 435 28.37 -11.32 -8.27
CA ALA A 435 29.70 -11.35 -8.86
C ALA A 435 30.25 -12.78 -9.00
N LYS A 436 30.05 -13.64 -7.99
CA LYS A 436 30.68 -14.97 -7.92
C LYS A 436 29.71 -16.16 -8.03
N TYR A 437 28.42 -15.95 -7.79
CA TYR A 437 27.39 -16.99 -7.67
C TYR A 437 27.70 -18.04 -6.59
N ASP A 438 28.39 -17.62 -5.51
CA ASP A 438 28.71 -18.45 -4.34
C ASP A 438 27.87 -17.99 -3.14
N TRP A 439 26.97 -18.87 -2.69
CA TRP A 439 26.07 -18.57 -1.58
C TRP A 439 26.78 -18.50 -0.24
N LYS A 440 27.71 -19.42 0.05
CA LYS A 440 28.39 -19.48 1.34
C LYS A 440 29.20 -18.20 1.56
N LEU A 441 29.97 -17.81 0.54
CA LEU A 441 30.76 -16.58 0.57
C LEU A 441 29.87 -15.33 0.74
N ALA A 442 28.74 -15.28 0.03
CA ALA A 442 27.79 -14.17 0.15
C ALA A 442 27.15 -14.07 1.54
N PHE A 443 26.87 -15.20 2.21
CA PHE A 443 26.35 -15.21 3.58
C PHE A 443 27.41 -14.85 4.62
N GLU A 444 28.64 -15.37 4.49
CA GLU A 444 29.76 -14.98 5.35
C GLU A 444 29.97 -13.46 5.30
N SER A 445 30.00 -12.90 4.09
CA SER A 445 30.16 -11.46 3.89
C SER A 445 28.96 -10.66 4.41
N GLY A 446 27.73 -11.07 4.08
CA GLY A 446 26.51 -10.35 4.44
C GLY A 446 26.23 -10.36 5.95
N MET A 447 26.36 -11.52 6.59
CA MET A 447 26.18 -11.65 8.05
C MET A 447 27.25 -10.88 8.82
N LYS A 448 28.52 -10.92 8.37
CA LYS A 448 29.59 -10.10 8.94
C LYS A 448 29.29 -8.61 8.85
N LYS A 449 28.80 -8.13 7.70
CA LYS A 449 28.42 -6.72 7.51
C LYS A 449 27.21 -6.32 8.37
N ALA A 450 26.27 -7.24 8.59
CA ALA A 450 25.14 -7.06 9.50
C ALA A 450 25.54 -7.18 11.00
N GLY A 451 26.76 -7.63 11.31
CA GLY A 451 27.22 -7.86 12.68
C GLY A 451 26.55 -9.06 13.36
N LEU A 452 26.19 -10.08 12.59
CA LEU A 452 25.47 -11.27 13.05
C LEU A 452 26.28 -12.55 12.78
N PRO A 453 26.12 -13.61 13.60
CA PRO A 453 26.83 -14.87 13.42
C PRO A 453 26.30 -15.65 12.21
N PHE A 454 27.18 -16.42 11.57
CA PHE A 454 26.83 -17.44 10.59
C PHE A 454 27.55 -18.73 10.96
N SER A 455 26.82 -19.85 11.05
CA SER A 455 27.38 -21.16 11.41
C SER A 455 28.24 -21.79 10.31
N GLY A 456 28.20 -21.25 9.10
CA GLY A 456 28.80 -21.85 7.90
C GLY A 456 27.88 -22.83 7.19
N SER A 457 26.71 -23.15 7.75
CA SER A 457 25.71 -24.05 7.16
C SER A 457 24.40 -23.32 6.90
N PHE A 458 23.81 -23.54 5.72
CA PHE A 458 22.57 -22.89 5.31
C PHE A 458 21.68 -23.83 4.50
N ASP A 459 20.40 -23.50 4.46
CA ASP A 459 19.43 -24.06 3.53
C ASP A 459 18.38 -22.97 3.19
N PHE A 460 17.36 -23.30 2.42
CA PHE A 460 16.28 -22.40 2.02
C PHE A 460 14.95 -22.85 2.60
N VAL A 461 14.23 -21.90 3.22
CA VAL A 461 12.93 -22.13 3.84
C VAL A 461 11.83 -21.40 3.07
N GLU A 462 10.64 -22.01 2.98
CA GLU A 462 9.46 -21.32 2.46
C GLU A 462 9.10 -20.14 3.34
N THR A 463 8.69 -19.02 2.74
CA THR A 463 8.27 -17.83 3.46
C THR A 463 7.03 -17.20 2.87
N SER A 464 6.37 -16.37 3.68
CA SER A 464 5.34 -15.44 3.25
C SER A 464 5.63 -14.03 3.73
N TYR A 465 5.15 -13.04 2.97
CA TYR A 465 5.27 -11.63 3.27
C TYR A 465 4.07 -10.87 2.73
N VAL A 466 3.44 -10.06 3.56
CA VAL A 466 2.23 -9.33 3.24
C VAL A 466 2.50 -7.86 2.94
N PHE A 467 1.72 -7.30 2.02
CA PHE A 467 1.52 -5.86 1.84
C PHE A 467 0.02 -5.58 1.86
N PRO A 468 -0.46 -4.66 2.72
CA PRO A 468 -1.83 -4.16 2.60
C PRO A 468 -2.04 -3.54 1.23
N THR A 469 -3.21 -3.75 0.63
CA THR A 469 -3.60 -3.03 -0.59
C THR A 469 -4.42 -1.81 -0.20
N THR A 470 -3.90 -0.62 -0.46
CA THR A 470 -4.49 0.66 -0.01
C THR A 470 -4.72 1.66 -1.15
N HIS A 471 -4.22 1.38 -2.34
CA HIS A 471 -4.38 2.16 -3.57
C HIS A 471 -5.08 1.33 -4.64
N MET A 472 -5.22 1.89 -5.85
CA MET A 472 -6.03 1.32 -6.92
C MET A 472 -7.48 1.13 -6.46
N VAL A 473 -8.04 2.14 -5.80
CA VAL A 473 -9.47 2.12 -5.44
C VAL A 473 -10.29 2.16 -6.74
N ALA A 474 -11.08 1.12 -6.97
CA ALA A 474 -11.83 0.94 -8.21
C ALA A 474 -13.09 1.84 -8.23
N PRO A 475 -13.64 2.13 -9.43
CA PRO A 475 -14.97 2.71 -9.57
C PRO A 475 -16.03 1.96 -8.77
N LYS A 476 -17.06 2.67 -8.28
CA LYS A 476 -18.10 2.10 -7.40
C LYS A 476 -18.85 0.92 -8.01
N ASP A 477 -19.00 0.87 -9.33
CA ASP A 477 -19.64 -0.21 -10.08
C ASP A 477 -18.76 -1.46 -10.21
N LYS A 478 -17.51 -1.38 -9.76
CA LYS A 478 -16.52 -2.47 -9.69
C LYS A 478 -16.17 -2.86 -8.27
N SER A 479 -16.90 -2.35 -7.27
CA SER A 479 -16.78 -2.84 -5.90
C SER A 479 -17.24 -4.29 -5.80
N VAL A 480 -16.68 -5.02 -4.85
CA VAL A 480 -17.06 -6.41 -4.55
C VAL A 480 -18.56 -6.49 -4.26
N SER A 481 -19.23 -7.42 -4.93
CA SER A 481 -20.66 -7.70 -4.73
C SER A 481 -20.89 -8.63 -3.54
N CYS A 482 -22.10 -8.63 -2.98
CA CYS A 482 -22.47 -9.48 -1.84
C CYS A 482 -22.12 -10.96 -2.09
N ASN A 483 -22.45 -11.45 -3.28
CA ASN A 483 -22.38 -12.85 -3.68
C ASN A 483 -20.93 -13.37 -3.72
N GLU A 484 -19.96 -12.48 -3.94
CA GLU A 484 -18.54 -12.83 -3.95
C GLU A 484 -18.02 -13.13 -2.54
N CYS A 485 -18.68 -12.65 -1.50
CA CYS A 485 -18.33 -12.90 -0.10
C CYS A 485 -19.26 -13.93 0.54
N HIS A 486 -20.56 -13.79 0.33
CA HIS A 486 -21.65 -14.59 0.91
C HIS A 486 -21.93 -15.89 0.15
N THR A 487 -20.88 -16.56 -0.34
CA THR A 487 -20.97 -17.87 -0.99
C THR A 487 -20.16 -18.90 -0.21
N ARG A 488 -20.68 -20.12 -0.16
CA ARG A 488 -20.11 -21.23 0.61
C ARG A 488 -18.77 -21.71 0.08
N GLU A 489 -18.62 -21.75 -1.23
CA GLU A 489 -17.42 -22.23 -1.90
C GLU A 489 -16.84 -21.14 -2.82
N ASN A 490 -15.51 -21.06 -2.87
CA ASN A 490 -14.77 -20.12 -3.71
C ASN A 490 -15.11 -18.64 -3.50
N GLY A 491 -15.66 -18.30 -2.33
CA GLY A 491 -15.90 -16.92 -1.92
C GLY A 491 -14.62 -16.24 -1.45
N ARG A 492 -14.58 -14.90 -1.57
CA ARG A 492 -13.49 -14.04 -1.07
C ARG A 492 -13.23 -14.25 0.42
N MET A 493 -14.26 -14.62 1.18
CA MET A 493 -14.21 -14.75 2.63
C MET A 493 -14.00 -16.18 3.13
N THR A 494 -13.67 -17.14 2.26
CA THR A 494 -13.58 -18.58 2.62
C THR A 494 -12.67 -18.85 3.83
N GLY A 495 -11.55 -18.14 3.97
CA GLY A 495 -10.59 -18.32 5.08
C GLY A 495 -10.91 -17.55 6.37
N ILE A 496 -11.92 -16.68 6.37
CA ILE A 496 -12.20 -15.80 7.50
C ILE A 496 -13.02 -16.53 8.57
N LYS A 497 -12.45 -16.66 9.77
CA LYS A 497 -13.11 -17.28 10.94
C LYS A 497 -13.65 -16.23 11.90
N GLY A 498 -14.50 -16.66 12.83
CA GLY A 498 -14.97 -15.87 13.97
C GLY A 498 -16.05 -14.81 13.64
N VAL A 499 -16.65 -14.88 12.46
CA VAL A 499 -17.85 -14.14 12.08
C VAL A 499 -18.83 -15.07 11.40
N TYR A 500 -20.12 -14.90 11.69
CA TYR A 500 -21.18 -15.56 10.94
C TYR A 500 -21.50 -14.74 9.69
N MET A 501 -21.49 -15.41 8.54
CA MET A 501 -21.72 -14.82 7.23
C MET A 501 -22.87 -15.56 6.55
N PRO A 502 -24.05 -14.92 6.41
CA PRO A 502 -25.18 -15.51 5.70
C PRO A 502 -24.78 -16.02 4.31
N GLY A 503 -25.28 -17.18 3.90
CA GLY A 503 -24.97 -17.79 2.60
C GLY A 503 -23.65 -18.56 2.53
N ARG A 504 -22.65 -18.20 3.36
CA ARG A 504 -21.40 -18.96 3.52
C ARG A 504 -21.50 -19.94 4.69
N ASP A 505 -21.90 -19.43 5.85
CA ASP A 505 -22.00 -20.20 7.08
C ASP A 505 -23.43 -20.72 7.27
N GLY A 506 -23.54 -21.84 7.96
CA GLY A 506 -24.81 -22.48 8.27
C GLY A 506 -24.71 -23.22 9.60
N ASN A 507 -25.85 -23.43 10.24
CA ASN A 507 -25.95 -24.24 11.46
C ASN A 507 -26.92 -25.38 11.18
N LYS A 508 -26.40 -26.60 11.01
CA LYS A 508 -27.18 -27.78 10.64
C LYS A 508 -28.35 -28.05 11.59
N VAL A 509 -28.21 -27.72 12.88
CA VAL A 509 -29.28 -27.91 13.87
C VAL A 509 -30.39 -26.89 13.65
N ILE A 510 -30.05 -25.61 13.47
CA ILE A 510 -31.02 -24.56 13.20
C ILE A 510 -31.70 -24.80 11.84
N GLU A 511 -30.94 -25.18 10.82
CA GLU A 511 -31.46 -25.53 9.50
C GLU A 511 -32.43 -26.71 9.59
N PHE A 512 -32.07 -27.78 10.31
CA PHE A 512 -32.94 -28.93 10.53
C PHE A 512 -34.22 -28.54 11.27
N LEU A 513 -34.12 -27.81 12.38
CA LEU A 513 -35.27 -27.35 13.15
C LEU A 513 -36.18 -26.42 12.33
N GLY A 514 -35.58 -25.54 11.53
CA GLY A 514 -36.31 -24.66 10.61
C GLY A 514 -37.09 -25.45 9.57
N TRP A 515 -36.46 -26.41 8.90
CA TRP A 515 -37.13 -27.27 7.94
C TRP A 515 -38.17 -28.18 8.58
N ALA A 516 -37.91 -28.70 9.78
CA ALA A 516 -38.89 -29.47 10.55
C ALA A 516 -40.13 -28.63 10.89
N ALA A 517 -39.96 -27.36 11.25
CA ALA A 517 -41.07 -26.44 11.51
C ALA A 517 -41.87 -26.13 10.22
N VAL A 518 -41.18 -25.89 9.09
CA VAL A 518 -41.83 -25.66 7.78
C VAL A 518 -42.64 -26.88 7.35
N LEU A 519 -42.03 -28.07 7.35
CA LEU A 519 -42.67 -29.32 6.96
C LEU A 519 -43.80 -29.70 7.93
N GLY A 520 -43.59 -29.50 9.23
CA GLY A 520 -44.62 -29.71 10.25
C GLY A 520 -45.81 -28.78 10.08
N SER A 521 -45.58 -27.52 9.76
CA SER A 521 -46.66 -26.55 9.48
C SER A 521 -47.44 -26.93 8.22
N LEU A 522 -46.73 -27.33 7.15
CA LEU A 522 -47.36 -27.81 5.93
C LEU A 522 -48.22 -29.05 6.19
N ALA A 523 -47.70 -30.02 6.95
CA ALA A 523 -48.46 -31.20 7.35
C ALA A 523 -49.71 -30.83 8.16
N GLY A 524 -49.59 -29.89 9.11
CA GLY A 524 -50.72 -29.37 9.88
C GLY A 524 -51.81 -28.75 8.99
N VAL A 525 -51.42 -27.91 8.02
CA VAL A 525 -52.35 -27.29 7.05
C VAL A 525 -53.05 -28.35 6.20
N LEU A 526 -52.30 -29.35 5.70
CA LEU A 526 -52.86 -30.43 4.89
C LEU A 526 -53.83 -31.30 5.70
N LEU A 527 -53.48 -31.66 6.94
CA LEU A 527 -54.35 -32.43 7.84
C LEU A 527 -55.62 -31.65 8.18
N HIS A 528 -55.50 -30.35 8.45
CA HIS A 528 -56.67 -29.48 8.69
C HIS A 528 -57.56 -29.37 7.45
N GLY A 529 -56.97 -29.20 6.27
CA GLY A 529 -57.67 -29.18 4.99
C GLY A 529 -58.42 -30.49 4.71
N LEU A 530 -57.75 -31.63 4.91
CA LEU A 530 -58.36 -32.96 4.77
C LEU A 530 -59.50 -33.17 5.75
N GLY A 531 -59.32 -32.76 7.01
CA GLY A 531 -60.37 -32.78 8.04
C GLY A 531 -61.61 -31.99 7.62
N ARG A 532 -61.44 -30.82 6.99
CA ARG A 532 -62.55 -30.03 6.44
C ARG A 532 -63.30 -30.75 5.32
N VAL A 533 -62.59 -31.40 4.38
CA VAL A 533 -63.21 -32.16 3.28
C VAL A 533 -63.99 -33.39 3.80
N ILE A 534 -63.44 -34.10 4.77
CA ILE A 534 -64.11 -35.28 5.36
C ILE A 534 -65.38 -34.84 6.12
N THR A 535 -65.31 -33.74 6.87
CA THR A 535 -66.44 -33.23 7.65
C THR A 535 -67.52 -32.58 6.78
N SER A 536 -67.17 -31.94 5.66
CA SER A 536 -68.17 -31.41 4.72
C SER A 536 -68.95 -32.52 4.02
N ARG A 537 -68.28 -33.62 3.64
CA ARG A 537 -68.95 -34.81 3.05
C ARG A 537 -69.90 -35.53 4.02
N LYS A 538 -69.69 -35.39 5.33
CA LYS A 538 -70.62 -35.91 6.35
C LYS A 538 -71.87 -35.05 6.57
N LYS A 539 -71.92 -33.82 6.03
CA LYS A 539 -73.10 -32.93 6.11
C LYS A 539 -74.03 -33.02 4.90
N GLU A 540 -73.61 -33.67 3.83
CA GLU A 540 -74.40 -33.87 2.60
C GLU A 540 -74.91 -35.32 2.45
N GLY A 541 -74.77 -36.14 3.50
CA GLY A 541 -75.26 -37.51 3.57
C GLY A 541 -76.43 -37.67 4.53
#